data_AF-A0A317HA58-F1
#
_entry.id   AF-A0A317HA58-F1
#
_cell.length_a   1.000
_cell.length_b   1.000
_cell.length_c   1.000
_cell.angle_alpha   90.00
_cell.angle_beta   90.00
_cell.angle_gamma   90.00
#
_symmetry.space_group_name_H-M   'P 1'
#
loop_
_entity.id
_entity.type
_entity.pdbx_description
1 polymer ?
#
loop_
_entity_poly.entity_id
_entity_poly.type
_entity_poly.pdbx_seq_one_letter_code
_entity_poly.pdbx_strand_id
1 'polypeptide(L)'
;MKLHLFLVFSIIFLTSDSIQAQVKKFDSTVSMGRAGYRVICGNKNLDQNDVSLKLNGFKETSGDFRFAIKGRIAGIEIDDLNTDSYPDLLIYAYTGPNGQYGTVYGFVSAENKNVIPFSLPDVLLDGKISDGYKGHDEFSLLEGTLMQKFPVYKPNDSTGKPTGGRRVVLYKVNGSQNEGYRFKMIKFYDIKD
;
A
#
# COMPACT_ATOMS: atom_id res chain seq x y z
N MET A 1 -12.75 -67.31 -32.89
CA MET A 1 -11.58 -66.49 -33.30
C MET A 1 -11.07 -65.76 -32.06
N LYS A 2 -9.79 -65.97 -31.71
CA LYS A 2 -9.14 -65.40 -30.51
C LYS A 2 -8.94 -63.89 -30.71
N LEU A 3 -9.40 -63.06 -29.78
CA LEU A 3 -9.12 -61.62 -29.77
C LEU A 3 -7.99 -61.36 -28.76
N HIS A 4 -6.84 -60.90 -29.27
CA HIS A 4 -5.66 -60.62 -28.47
C HIS A 4 -5.77 -59.29 -27.73
N LEU A 5 -5.45 -59.37 -26.44
CA LEU A 5 -5.24 -58.29 -25.49
C LEU A 5 -4.00 -57.46 -25.89
N PHE A 6 -4.16 -56.15 -26.08
CA PHE A 6 -3.04 -55.20 -26.16
C PHE A 6 -3.11 -54.26 -24.95
N LEU A 7 -2.14 -54.41 -24.05
CA LEU A 7 -2.00 -53.58 -22.85
C LEU A 7 -1.02 -52.45 -23.19
N VAL A 8 -1.51 -51.22 -23.32
CA VAL A 8 -0.68 -50.03 -23.55
C VAL A 8 -0.34 -49.42 -22.19
N PHE A 9 0.93 -49.49 -21.78
CA PHE A 9 1.44 -48.76 -20.62
C PHE A 9 1.63 -47.28 -21.00
N SER A 10 0.63 -46.45 -20.74
CA SER A 10 0.82 -44.99 -20.76
C SER A 10 1.47 -44.55 -19.46
N ILE A 11 2.78 -44.25 -19.51
CA ILE A 11 3.49 -43.56 -18.44
C ILE A 11 2.96 -42.12 -18.41
N ILE A 12 2.11 -41.82 -17.43
CA ILE A 12 1.65 -40.47 -17.15
C ILE A 12 2.78 -39.77 -16.39
N PHE A 13 3.53 -38.90 -17.08
CA PHE A 13 4.37 -37.92 -16.41
C PHE A 13 3.46 -36.91 -15.72
N LEU A 14 3.30 -37.06 -14.40
CA LEU A 14 2.73 -36.02 -13.54
C LEU A 14 3.76 -34.90 -13.42
N THR A 15 3.72 -33.93 -14.33
CA THR A 15 4.43 -32.67 -14.14
C THR A 15 3.70 -31.91 -13.03
N SER A 16 4.39 -31.70 -11.91
CA SER A 16 3.91 -30.81 -10.85
C SER A 16 3.97 -29.38 -11.37
N ASP A 17 2.86 -28.87 -11.92
CA ASP A 17 2.70 -27.45 -12.14
C ASP A 17 2.69 -26.75 -10.78
N SER A 18 3.82 -26.17 -10.40
CA SER A 18 3.86 -25.18 -9.34
C SER A 18 3.12 -23.95 -9.86
N ILE A 19 1.85 -23.80 -9.43
CA ILE A 19 1.08 -22.57 -9.65
C ILE A 19 1.76 -21.46 -8.84
N GLN A 20 2.74 -20.80 -9.46
CA GLN A 20 3.27 -19.55 -8.95
C GLN A 20 2.18 -18.51 -9.18
N ALA A 21 1.49 -18.08 -8.12
CA ALA A 21 0.45 -17.06 -8.21
C ALA A 21 0.99 -15.83 -8.96
N GLN A 22 0.42 -15.57 -10.14
CA GLN A 22 0.89 -14.48 -10.99
C GLN A 22 0.63 -13.15 -10.27
N VAL A 23 1.70 -12.43 -9.95
CA VAL A 23 1.59 -11.14 -9.29
C VAL A 23 0.90 -10.15 -10.22
N LYS A 24 -0.26 -9.64 -9.81
CA LYS A 24 -1.12 -8.79 -10.63
C LYS A 24 -0.56 -7.36 -10.69
N LYS A 25 -0.46 -6.84 -11.91
CA LYS A 25 -0.22 -5.41 -12.19
C LYS A 25 -1.28 -4.57 -11.47
N PHE A 26 -0.87 -3.49 -10.83
CA PHE A 26 -1.76 -2.45 -10.33
C PHE A 26 -1.96 -1.37 -11.42
N ASP A 27 -3.21 -1.04 -11.71
CA ASP A 27 -3.59 0.03 -12.64
C ASP A 27 -4.95 0.56 -12.18
N SER A 28 -4.95 1.73 -11.54
CA SER A 28 -6.16 2.33 -10.99
C SER A 28 -6.15 3.84 -11.21
N THR A 29 -7.35 4.42 -11.31
CA THR A 29 -7.57 5.86 -11.48
C THR A 29 -8.56 6.34 -10.44
N VAL A 30 -8.24 7.45 -9.78
CA VAL A 30 -9.09 8.16 -8.81
C VAL A 30 -9.21 9.63 -9.20
N SER A 31 -10.31 10.29 -8.86
CA SER A 31 -10.57 11.68 -9.28
C SER A 31 -11.49 12.38 -8.29
N MET A 32 -11.28 13.69 -8.13
CA MET A 32 -12.10 14.61 -7.34
C MET A 32 -12.41 15.83 -8.20
N GLY A 33 -13.68 15.98 -8.59
CA GLY A 33 -14.06 16.96 -9.60
C GLY A 33 -13.39 16.67 -10.94
N ARG A 34 -12.64 17.65 -11.47
CA ARG A 34 -11.97 17.57 -12.79
C ARG A 34 -10.51 17.11 -12.74
N ALA A 35 -9.95 16.97 -11.54
CA ALA A 35 -8.55 16.59 -11.34
C ALA A 35 -8.45 15.20 -10.68
N GLY A 36 -7.35 14.51 -10.93
CA GLY A 36 -7.14 13.18 -10.37
C GLY A 36 -5.84 12.54 -10.81
N TYR A 37 -5.73 11.25 -10.50
CA TYR A 37 -4.49 10.50 -10.60
C TYR A 37 -4.74 9.13 -11.21
N ARG A 38 -3.84 8.69 -12.09
CA ARG A 38 -3.73 7.28 -12.49
C ARG A 38 -2.42 6.71 -12.03
N VAL A 39 -2.48 5.60 -11.29
CA VAL A 39 -1.31 4.91 -10.73
C VAL A 39 -1.16 3.57 -11.42
N ILE A 40 0.01 3.33 -12.01
CA ILE A 40 0.36 2.10 -12.71
C ILE A 40 1.64 1.53 -12.09
N CYS A 41 1.59 0.28 -11.66
CA CYS A 41 2.75 -0.42 -11.10
C CYS A 41 2.74 -1.89 -11.54
N GLY A 42 3.91 -2.42 -11.91
CA GLY A 42 4.05 -3.83 -12.26
C GLY A 42 3.86 -4.78 -11.08
N ASN A 43 4.06 -4.31 -9.84
CA ASN A 43 4.06 -5.09 -8.60
C ASN A 43 5.03 -6.30 -8.58
N LYS A 44 5.96 -6.38 -9.52
CA LYS A 44 6.78 -7.59 -9.74
C LYS A 44 7.76 -7.85 -8.61
N ASN A 45 8.41 -6.82 -8.08
CA ASN A 45 9.54 -6.93 -7.16
C ASN A 45 9.22 -6.26 -5.81
N LEU A 46 9.43 -6.95 -4.68
CA LEU A 46 9.13 -6.42 -3.35
C LEU A 46 10.15 -5.37 -2.87
N ASP A 47 11.39 -5.42 -3.35
CA ASP A 47 12.44 -4.49 -2.92
C ASP A 47 12.37 -3.18 -3.69
N GLN A 48 11.96 -3.24 -4.96
CA GLN A 48 11.82 -2.07 -5.80
C GLN A 48 10.81 -2.30 -6.93
N ASN A 49 9.74 -1.49 -6.97
CA ASN A 49 8.86 -1.37 -8.13
C ASN A 49 8.89 0.05 -8.68
N ASP A 50 8.91 0.16 -10.01
CA ASP A 50 8.70 1.43 -10.70
C ASP A 50 7.20 1.72 -10.82
N VAL A 51 6.82 2.89 -10.34
CA VAL A 51 5.45 3.42 -10.40
C VAL A 51 5.40 4.50 -11.46
N SER A 52 4.37 4.46 -12.30
CA SER A 52 3.99 5.54 -13.20
C SER A 52 2.75 6.23 -12.65
N LEU A 53 2.86 7.52 -12.34
CA LEU A 53 1.82 8.37 -11.82
C LEU A 53 1.45 9.42 -12.88
N LYS A 54 0.23 9.36 -13.39
CA LYS A 54 -0.29 10.35 -14.34
C LYS A 54 -1.18 11.34 -13.62
N LEU A 55 -0.98 12.63 -13.90
CA LEU A 55 -1.79 13.72 -13.37
C LEU A 55 -2.87 14.11 -14.38
N ASN A 56 -4.13 13.82 -14.06
CA ASN A 56 -5.26 14.10 -14.93
C ASN A 56 -5.89 15.44 -14.53
N GLY A 57 -6.14 16.35 -15.49
CA GLY A 57 -6.80 17.64 -15.22
C GLY A 57 -5.92 18.71 -14.57
N PHE A 58 -4.60 18.52 -14.59
CA PHE A 58 -3.60 19.50 -14.12
C PHE A 58 -3.29 20.50 -15.25
N LYS A 59 -2.96 21.76 -14.91
CA LYS A 59 -2.77 22.85 -15.90
C LYS A 59 -1.45 22.74 -16.67
N GLU A 60 -0.40 22.30 -15.98
CA GLU A 60 0.95 22.13 -16.50
C GLU A 60 1.22 20.62 -16.60
N THR A 61 0.72 19.96 -17.65
CA THR A 61 0.97 18.51 -17.83
C THR A 61 2.31 18.29 -18.51
N SER A 62 3.41 18.39 -17.77
CA SER A 62 4.69 17.84 -18.22
C SER A 62 4.89 16.42 -17.66
N GLY A 63 4.14 15.47 -18.21
CA GLY A 63 4.49 14.05 -18.21
C GLY A 63 3.99 13.18 -17.04
N ASP A 64 4.04 11.88 -17.30
CA ASP A 64 3.89 10.83 -16.28
C ASP A 64 5.08 10.91 -15.31
N PHE A 65 4.83 11.04 -14.01
CA PHE A 65 5.86 10.93 -12.98
C PHE A 65 6.28 9.47 -12.87
N ARG A 66 7.58 9.23 -12.78
CA ARG A 66 8.13 7.90 -12.50
C ARG A 66 8.99 7.94 -11.26
N PHE A 67 8.72 7.02 -10.35
CA PHE A 67 9.49 6.87 -9.11
C PHE A 67 9.50 5.41 -8.68
N ALA A 68 10.51 5.06 -7.90
CA ALA A 68 10.64 3.73 -7.31
C ALA A 68 10.00 3.71 -5.92
N ILE A 69 9.31 2.62 -5.60
CA ILE A 69 8.82 2.32 -4.25
C ILE A 69 9.30 0.95 -3.80
N LYS A 70 9.33 0.74 -2.49
CA LYS A 70 9.44 -0.60 -1.91
C LYS A 70 8.04 -1.18 -1.73
N GLY A 71 7.89 -2.48 -1.99
CA GLY A 71 6.64 -3.20 -1.82
C GLY A 71 5.70 -3.15 -3.02
N ARG A 72 4.55 -3.80 -2.86
CA ARG A 72 3.49 -3.92 -3.87
C ARG A 72 2.33 -3.01 -3.53
N ILE A 73 1.84 -2.26 -4.52
CA ILE A 73 0.65 -1.42 -4.37
C ILE A 73 -0.58 -2.31 -4.26
N ALA A 74 -1.37 -2.09 -3.22
CA ALA A 74 -2.63 -2.77 -2.98
C ALA A 74 -3.85 -1.85 -3.17
N GLY A 75 -3.67 -0.53 -3.05
CA GLY A 75 -4.77 0.43 -3.16
C GLY A 75 -4.28 1.86 -3.29
N ILE A 76 -5.18 2.73 -3.73
CA ILE A 76 -4.99 4.19 -3.77
C ILE A 76 -6.27 4.87 -3.31
N GLU A 77 -6.15 6.01 -2.64
CA GLU A 77 -7.27 6.85 -2.20
C GLU A 77 -6.97 8.33 -2.52
N ILE A 78 -8.03 9.12 -2.69
CA ILE A 78 -7.96 10.55 -3.04
C ILE A 78 -8.79 11.33 -2.02
N ASP A 79 -8.25 12.44 -1.53
CA ASP A 79 -8.92 13.35 -0.59
C ASP A 79 -8.21 14.72 -0.59
N ASP A 80 -8.71 15.70 0.17
CA ASP A 80 -8.04 16.97 0.45
C ASP A 80 -7.29 16.88 1.80
N LEU A 81 -6.00 16.50 1.78
CA LEU A 81 -5.27 16.15 3.00
C LEU A 81 -4.75 17.39 3.74
N ASN A 82 -4.45 18.46 3.02
CA ASN A 82 -3.94 19.72 3.57
C ASN A 82 -5.00 20.84 3.65
N THR A 83 -6.25 20.57 3.26
CA THR A 83 -7.39 21.49 3.33
C THR A 83 -7.22 22.71 2.42
N ASP A 84 -6.67 22.53 1.23
CA ASP A 84 -6.49 23.58 0.22
C ASP A 84 -7.45 23.47 -0.97
N SER A 85 -8.41 22.54 -0.91
CA SER A 85 -9.41 22.22 -1.94
C SER A 85 -8.86 21.62 -3.23
N TYR A 86 -7.59 21.20 -3.25
CA TYR A 86 -7.01 20.42 -4.34
C TYR A 86 -6.96 18.92 -3.97
N PRO A 87 -7.13 18.00 -4.94
CA PRO A 87 -7.04 16.59 -4.67
C PRO A 87 -5.62 16.14 -4.39
N ASP A 88 -5.43 15.45 -3.28
CA ASP A 88 -4.21 14.75 -2.91
C ASP A 88 -4.38 13.25 -3.05
N LEU A 89 -3.27 12.53 -3.19
CA LEU A 89 -3.26 11.08 -3.42
C LEU A 89 -2.53 10.36 -2.29
N LEU A 90 -3.10 9.27 -1.82
CA LEU A 90 -2.41 8.24 -1.02
C LEU A 90 -2.28 6.94 -1.81
N ILE A 91 -1.11 6.31 -1.73
CA ILE A 91 -0.81 4.99 -2.29
C ILE A 91 -0.44 4.05 -1.15
N TYR A 92 -1.16 2.94 -1.02
CA TYR A 92 -0.91 1.90 -0.04
C TYR A 92 -0.05 0.80 -0.63
N ALA A 93 1.12 0.59 -0.04
CA ALA A 93 2.08 -0.41 -0.47
C ALA A 93 2.46 -1.35 0.67
N TYR A 94 2.67 -2.62 0.35
CA TYR A 94 2.95 -3.66 1.33
C TYR A 94 4.19 -4.46 0.98
N THR A 95 4.95 -4.83 2.01
CA THR A 95 6.17 -5.63 1.92
C THR A 95 6.10 -6.88 2.80
N GLY A 96 7.12 -7.72 2.71
CA GLY A 96 7.20 -9.01 3.39
C GLY A 96 6.51 -10.13 2.63
N PRO A 97 6.75 -11.40 3.01
CA PRO A 97 6.29 -12.57 2.26
C PRO A 97 4.76 -12.60 2.07
N ASN A 98 4.04 -12.12 3.08
CA ASN A 98 2.57 -12.12 3.12
C ASN A 98 1.96 -10.71 3.01
N GLY A 99 2.75 -9.70 2.58
CA GLY A 99 2.27 -8.31 2.52
C GLY A 99 1.92 -7.74 3.90
N GLN A 100 2.65 -8.14 4.94
CA GLN A 100 2.34 -7.78 6.32
C GLN A 100 2.75 -6.36 6.68
N TYR A 101 3.83 -5.82 6.12
CA TYR A 101 4.32 -4.50 6.53
C TYR A 101 3.87 -3.45 5.53
N GLY A 102 2.97 -2.58 5.96
CA GLY A 102 2.38 -1.52 5.17
C GLY A 102 3.16 -0.20 5.25
N THR A 103 3.15 0.55 4.17
CA THR A 103 3.56 1.96 4.13
C THR A 103 2.61 2.74 3.23
N VAL A 104 2.60 4.07 3.41
CA VAL A 104 1.80 4.98 2.61
C VAL A 104 2.72 5.99 1.94
N TYR A 105 2.61 6.10 0.62
CA TYR A 105 3.21 7.19 -0.15
C TYR A 105 2.13 8.23 -0.44
N GLY A 106 2.34 9.46 0.01
CA GLY A 106 1.42 10.57 -0.19
C GLY A 106 1.94 11.55 -1.23
N PHE A 107 1.01 12.21 -1.93
CA PHE A 107 1.29 13.25 -2.90
C PHE A 107 0.30 14.39 -2.68
N VAL A 108 0.78 15.53 -2.19
CA VAL A 108 -0.06 16.74 -2.07
C VAL A 108 -0.03 17.53 -3.37
N SER A 109 -1.18 17.94 -3.88
CA SER A 109 -1.29 18.78 -5.06
C SER A 109 -0.81 20.21 -4.75
N ALA A 110 0.08 20.73 -5.59
CA ALA A 110 0.43 22.14 -5.60
C ALA A 110 -0.46 22.85 -6.64
N GLU A 111 -1.69 23.18 -6.25
CA GLU A 111 -2.67 23.91 -7.07
C GLU A 111 -3.00 23.27 -8.44
N ASN A 112 -2.98 21.93 -8.52
CA ASN A 112 -3.10 21.19 -9.78
C ASN A 112 -2.08 21.61 -10.85
N LYS A 113 -0.88 22.04 -10.44
CA LYS A 113 0.27 22.30 -11.32
C LYS A 113 1.33 21.22 -11.20
N ASN A 114 1.55 20.71 -9.99
CA ASN A 114 2.48 19.61 -9.71
C ASN A 114 2.05 18.88 -8.43
N VAL A 115 2.82 17.88 -8.00
CA VAL A 115 2.66 17.17 -6.73
C VAL A 115 3.93 17.25 -5.88
N ILE A 116 3.75 17.21 -4.56
CA ILE A 116 4.82 17.15 -3.57
C ILE A 116 4.75 15.79 -2.86
N PRO A 117 5.72 14.89 -3.06
CA PRO A 117 5.70 13.56 -2.46
C PRO A 117 6.12 13.60 -0.99
N PHE A 118 5.56 12.68 -0.21
CA PHE A 118 5.94 12.40 1.18
C PHE A 118 5.57 10.94 1.52
N SER A 119 6.00 10.44 2.69
CA SER A 119 5.70 9.06 3.08
C SER A 119 5.42 8.94 4.57
N LEU A 120 4.70 7.87 4.92
CA LEU A 120 4.48 7.48 6.31
C LEU A 120 5.78 6.92 6.91
N PRO A 121 6.22 7.41 8.09
CA PRO A 121 7.35 6.85 8.81
C PRO A 121 7.13 5.38 9.18
N ASP A 122 8.22 4.60 9.26
CA ASP A 122 8.15 3.20 9.71
C ASP A 122 7.78 3.14 11.20
N VAL A 123 6.76 2.34 11.53
CA VAL A 123 6.31 2.08 12.89
C VAL A 123 7.45 1.56 13.77
N LEU A 124 8.36 0.74 13.23
CA LEU A 124 9.51 0.20 13.97
C LEU A 124 10.48 1.26 14.45
N LEU A 125 10.47 2.45 13.84
CA LEU A 125 11.33 3.58 14.21
C LEU A 125 10.63 4.55 15.18
N ASP A 126 9.36 4.33 15.50
CA ASP A 126 8.59 5.18 16.42
C ASP A 126 8.55 4.54 17.81
N GLY A 127 9.25 5.15 18.77
CA GLY A 127 9.34 4.65 20.15
C GLY A 127 8.02 4.64 20.94
N LYS A 128 6.93 5.22 20.41
CA LYS A 128 5.62 5.25 21.07
C LYS A 128 4.70 4.12 20.59
N ILE A 129 4.79 3.74 19.32
CA ILE A 129 3.85 2.79 18.70
C ILE A 129 4.48 1.48 18.24
N SER A 130 5.81 1.34 18.30
CA SER A 130 6.55 0.13 17.92
C SER A 130 6.35 -1.07 18.85
N ASP A 131 5.97 -0.85 20.12
CA ASP A 131 5.85 -1.95 21.09
C ASP A 131 4.77 -2.97 20.65
N GLY A 132 5.18 -4.23 20.55
CA GLY A 132 4.34 -5.33 20.07
C GLY A 132 4.01 -5.32 18.58
N TYR A 133 4.55 -4.40 17.78
CA TYR A 133 4.30 -4.32 16.34
C TYR A 133 5.00 -5.45 15.56
N LYS A 134 4.25 -6.12 14.68
CA LYS A 134 4.78 -7.15 13.75
C LYS A 134 4.13 -7.07 12.36
N GLY A 135 3.71 -5.87 11.95
CA GLY A 135 2.96 -5.64 10.71
C GLY A 135 1.49 -6.04 10.83
N HIS A 136 0.93 -6.53 9.74
CA HIS A 136 -0.50 -6.65 9.44
C HIS A 136 -1.22 -5.30 9.48
N ASP A 137 -0.60 -4.30 8.86
CA ASP A 137 -1.17 -2.97 8.73
C ASP A 137 -2.45 -3.00 7.89
N GLU A 138 -3.45 -2.27 8.37
CA GLU A 138 -4.64 -1.91 7.62
C GLU A 138 -4.71 -0.39 7.57
N PHE A 139 -4.88 0.17 6.37
CA PHE A 139 -5.05 1.61 6.17
C PHE A 139 -6.47 1.95 5.74
N SER A 140 -6.94 3.11 6.18
CA SER A 140 -8.16 3.73 5.66
C SER A 140 -8.08 5.24 5.81
N LEU A 141 -8.59 5.99 4.83
CA LEU A 141 -8.69 7.43 4.85
C LEU A 141 -10.13 7.88 5.15
N LEU A 142 -10.27 8.85 6.05
CA LEU A 142 -11.54 9.51 6.31
C LEU A 142 -11.30 10.99 6.62
N GLU A 143 -11.88 11.88 5.82
CA GLU A 143 -11.87 13.34 6.02
C GLU A 143 -10.44 13.87 6.30
N GLY A 144 -9.51 13.57 5.39
CA GLY A 144 -8.09 13.97 5.48
C GLY A 144 -7.29 13.29 6.60
N THR A 145 -7.89 12.34 7.32
CA THR A 145 -7.25 11.62 8.42
C THR A 145 -6.92 10.20 8.01
N LEU A 146 -5.63 9.89 7.92
CA LEU A 146 -5.16 8.52 7.68
C LEU A 146 -5.20 7.73 8.99
N MET A 147 -5.95 6.64 8.99
CA MET A 147 -5.91 5.64 10.05
C MET A 147 -5.02 4.47 9.62
N GLN A 148 -4.08 4.10 10.48
CA GLN A 148 -3.34 2.85 10.43
C GLN A 148 -3.77 1.97 11.60
N LYS A 149 -4.05 0.69 11.35
CA LYS A 149 -4.47 -0.25 12.38
C LYS A 149 -3.73 -1.57 12.22
N PHE A 150 -3.12 -2.06 13.30
CA PHE A 150 -2.39 -3.34 13.29
C PHE A 150 -2.57 -4.10 14.62
N PRO A 151 -2.45 -5.43 14.63
CA PRO A 151 -2.47 -6.23 15.86
C PRO A 151 -1.26 -5.95 16.76
N VAL A 152 -1.47 -6.06 18.08
CA VAL A 152 -0.41 -5.93 19.09
C VAL A 152 -0.07 -7.31 19.65
N TYR A 153 1.22 -7.66 19.59
CA TYR A 153 1.76 -8.90 20.13
C TYR A 153 2.36 -8.68 21.53
N LYS A 154 2.00 -9.55 22.47
CA LYS A 154 2.65 -9.64 23.79
C LYS A 154 3.91 -10.52 23.73
N PRO A 155 4.80 -10.47 24.75
CA PRO A 155 6.07 -11.21 24.74
C PRO A 155 5.97 -12.72 24.46
N ASN A 156 4.87 -13.37 24.85
CA ASN A 156 4.67 -14.81 24.69
C ASN A 156 3.74 -15.19 23.52
N ASP A 157 3.35 -14.22 22.69
CA ASP A 157 2.48 -14.50 21.55
C ASP A 157 3.26 -15.18 20.41
N SER A 158 2.75 -16.33 19.96
CA SER A 158 3.26 -16.99 18.76
C SER A 158 2.95 -16.21 17.49
N THR A 159 3.70 -16.46 16.42
CA THR A 159 3.45 -15.88 15.09
C THR A 159 1.99 -16.07 14.65
N GLY A 160 1.35 -14.99 14.22
CA GLY A 160 -0.04 -15.01 13.73
C GLY A 160 -1.12 -15.14 14.81
N LYS A 161 -0.77 -15.11 16.10
CA LYS A 161 -1.74 -15.17 17.22
C LYS A 161 -1.53 -14.02 18.22
N PRO A 162 -1.81 -12.77 17.83
CA PRO A 162 -1.73 -11.63 18.73
C PRO A 162 -2.81 -11.69 19.82
N THR A 163 -2.47 -11.31 21.04
CA THR A 163 -3.40 -11.25 22.19
C THR A 163 -3.46 -9.87 22.85
N GLY A 164 -2.78 -8.88 22.27
CA GLY A 164 -2.79 -7.48 22.71
C GLY A 164 -3.95 -6.63 22.18
N GLY A 165 -4.85 -7.22 21.39
CA GLY A 165 -5.86 -6.49 20.64
C GLY A 165 -5.24 -5.80 19.42
N ARG A 166 -5.76 -4.63 19.06
CA ARG A 166 -5.29 -3.85 17.90
C ARG A 166 -4.92 -2.44 18.30
N ARG A 167 -3.79 -1.95 17.80
CA ARG A 167 -3.41 -0.55 17.88
C ARG A 167 -4.00 0.20 16.71
N VAL A 168 -4.59 1.36 17.00
CA VAL A 168 -5.07 2.32 16.02
C VAL A 168 -4.20 3.56 16.15
N VAL A 169 -3.64 4.04 15.04
CA VAL A 169 -2.87 5.27 14.95
C VAL A 169 -3.51 6.19 13.92
N LEU A 170 -3.75 7.44 14.30
CA LEU A 170 -4.32 8.45 13.42
C LEU A 170 -3.27 9.49 13.05
N TYR A 171 -3.17 9.79 11.77
CA TYR A 171 -2.27 10.78 11.22
C TYR A 171 -3.04 11.85 10.45
N LYS A 172 -2.53 13.08 10.49
CA LYS A 172 -2.89 14.13 9.54
C LYS A 172 -1.66 14.60 8.81
N VAL A 173 -1.85 15.13 7.61
CA VAL A 173 -0.79 15.83 6.88
C VAL A 173 -0.52 17.17 7.57
N ASN A 174 0.75 17.50 7.72
CA ASN A 174 1.20 18.79 8.20
C ASN A 174 2.36 19.28 7.32
N GLY A 175 2.51 20.58 7.16
CA GLY A 175 3.57 21.19 6.36
C GLY A 175 3.04 22.25 5.40
N SER A 176 3.87 22.61 4.45
CA SER A 176 3.57 23.58 3.40
C SER A 176 4.35 23.24 2.13
N GLN A 177 4.03 23.89 1.01
CA GLN A 177 4.77 23.67 -0.23
C GLN A 177 6.27 23.99 -0.11
N ASN A 178 6.64 24.97 0.74
CA ASN A 178 8.04 25.39 0.92
C ASN A 178 8.84 24.47 1.88
N GLU A 179 8.18 23.93 2.90
CA GLU A 179 8.82 23.07 3.91
C GLU A 179 8.71 21.58 3.60
N GLY A 180 7.84 21.22 2.66
CA GLY A 180 7.42 19.85 2.41
C GLY A 180 6.34 19.38 3.40
N TYR A 181 5.67 18.30 3.02
CA TYR A 181 4.61 17.67 3.79
C TYR A 181 5.10 16.42 4.51
N ARG A 182 4.45 16.10 5.63
CA ARG A 182 4.73 14.91 6.45
C ARG A 182 3.47 14.46 7.17
N PHE A 183 3.36 13.16 7.42
CA PHE A 183 2.37 12.66 8.35
C PHE A 183 2.76 13.03 9.79
N LYS A 184 1.83 13.63 10.52
CA LYS A 184 1.95 13.89 11.95
C LYS A 184 0.95 13.02 12.69
N MET A 185 1.45 12.18 13.60
CA MET A 185 0.60 11.40 14.49
C MET A 185 -0.20 12.36 15.39
N ILE A 186 -1.52 12.23 15.35
CA ILE A 186 -2.46 12.99 16.18
C ILE A 186 -2.72 12.25 17.49
N LYS A 187 -2.99 10.94 17.40
CA LYS A 187 -3.20 10.07 18.55
C LYS A 187 -3.00 8.61 18.17
N PHE A 188 -2.78 7.78 19.17
CA PHE A 188 -2.91 6.34 19.07
C PHE A 188 -3.59 5.78 20.31
N TYR A 189 -4.20 4.61 20.16
CA TYR A 189 -4.83 3.87 21.27
C TYR A 189 -4.96 2.39 20.90
N ASP A 190 -5.04 1.54 21.92
CA ASP A 190 -5.24 0.10 21.74
C ASP A 190 -6.72 -0.22 22.01
N ILE A 191 -7.33 -0.94 21.08
CA ILE A 191 -8.67 -1.52 21.22
C ILE A 191 -8.54 -3.00 21.52
N LYS A 192 -9.36 -3.50 22.45
CA LYS A 192 -9.49 -4.95 22.66
C LYS A 192 -10.42 -5.50 21.59
N ASP A 193 -10.10 -6.69 21.09
CA ASP A 193 -11.02 -7.50 20.31
C ASP A 193 -12.13 -8.08 21.19
#